data_AF-E5WUC7-F1
#
_entry.id   AF-E5WUC7-F1
#
_cell.length_a   1.000
_cell.length_b   1.000
_cell.length_c   1.000
_cell.angle_alpha   90.00
_cell.angle_beta   90.00
_cell.angle_gamma   90.00
#
_symmetry.space_group_name_H-M   'P 1'
#
loop_
_entity.id
_entity.type
_entity.pdbx_description
1 polymer ?
#
loop_
_entity_poly.entity_id
_entity_poly.type
_entity_poly.pdbx_seq_one_letter_code
_entity_poly.pdbx_strand_id
1 'polypeptide(L)'
;MCKVNKKLALINTFCISYSLLMLGFYHYSYAIIYSIGTSKMIMQTNIDWQLLTGSNIPFFPFMFILLPVTWLIVGFSNFSSKAIVPRWSIVVNPVILTIILSIVTWIIPKTECLLPGIFSLGITLYYIICWISLKKDRNLCLKRKF
;
A
#
# COMPACT_ATOMS: atom_id res chain seq x y z
N MET A 1 2.58 -32.04 -0.92
CA MET A 1 1.84 -31.16 0.01
C MET A 1 2.19 -29.71 -0.27
N CYS A 2 1.21 -28.85 -0.62
CA CYS A 2 1.43 -27.40 -0.65
C CYS A 2 1.70 -26.93 0.78
N LYS A 3 2.97 -26.67 1.13
CA LYS A 3 3.42 -26.36 2.50
C LYS A 3 3.28 -24.86 2.79
N VAL A 4 2.15 -24.27 2.42
CA VAL A 4 1.85 -22.86 2.74
C VAL A 4 1.48 -22.77 4.22
N ASN A 5 2.15 -21.90 4.97
CA ASN A 5 1.82 -21.66 6.37
C ASN A 5 0.49 -20.90 6.44
N LYS A 6 -0.60 -21.60 6.80
CA LYS A 6 -1.96 -21.02 6.87
C LYS A 6 -2.04 -19.76 7.74
N LYS A 7 -1.30 -19.70 8.85
CA LYS A 7 -1.27 -18.52 9.73
C LYS A 7 -0.63 -17.31 9.03
N LEU A 8 0.51 -17.54 8.36
CA LEU A 8 1.21 -16.49 7.61
C LEU A 8 0.39 -15.99 6.42
N ALA A 9 -0.30 -16.91 5.74
CA ALA A 9 -1.21 -16.58 4.64
C ALA A 9 -2.33 -15.65 5.13
N LEU A 10 -2.96 -15.97 6.26
CA LEU A 10 -4.06 -15.20 6.82
C LEU A 10 -3.63 -13.79 7.25
N ILE A 11 -2.47 -13.67 7.90
CA ILE A 11 -1.89 -12.37 8.29
C ILE A 11 -1.61 -11.51 7.04
N ASN A 12 -0.95 -12.09 6.03
CA ASN A 12 -0.66 -11.36 4.80
C ASN A 12 -1.93 -10.93 4.05
N THR A 13 -2.96 -11.79 4.00
CA THR A 13 -4.26 -11.43 3.42
C THR A 13 -4.89 -10.27 4.17
N PHE A 14 -4.93 -10.31 5.50
CA PHE A 14 -5.48 -9.22 6.31
C PHE A 14 -4.72 -7.91 6.06
N CYS A 15 -3.39 -7.93 6.07
CA CYS A 15 -2.56 -6.74 5.83
C CYS A 15 -2.77 -6.15 4.42
N ILE A 16 -2.88 -7.00 3.39
CA ILE A 16 -3.11 -6.55 2.01
C ILE A 16 -4.52 -5.98 1.85
N SER A 17 -5.54 -6.64 2.40
CA SER A 17 -6.92 -6.15 2.37
C SER A 17 -7.09 -4.82 3.10
N TYR A 18 -6.48 -4.69 4.28
CA TYR A 18 -6.41 -3.42 5.00
C TYR A 18 -5.75 -2.34 4.13
N SER A 19 -4.62 -2.66 3.49
CA SER A 19 -3.89 -1.71 2.66
C SER A 19 -4.67 -1.21 1.46
N LEU A 20 -5.42 -2.10 0.79
CA LEU A 20 -6.29 -1.71 -0.33
C LEU A 20 -7.45 -0.83 0.11
N LEU A 21 -8.03 -1.11 1.28
CA LEU A 21 -9.07 -0.27 1.87
C LEU A 21 -8.54 1.12 2.20
N MET A 22 -7.38 1.21 2.86
CA MET A 22 -6.73 2.48 3.17
C MET A 22 -6.31 3.24 1.90
N LEU A 23 -5.92 2.53 0.84
CA LEU A 23 -5.63 3.14 -0.45
C LEU A 23 -6.87 3.78 -1.09
N GLY A 24 -8.04 3.14 -0.97
CA GLY A 24 -9.32 3.71 -1.39
C GLY A 24 -9.65 5.00 -0.63
N PHE A 25 -9.48 5.00 0.70
CA PHE A 25 -9.66 6.19 1.52
C PHE A 25 -8.66 7.30 1.17
N TYR A 26 -7.41 6.94 0.89
CA TYR A 26 -6.37 7.89 0.47
C TYR A 26 -6.74 8.60 -0.83
N HIS A 27 -7.12 7.84 -1.87
CA HIS A 27 -7.53 8.42 -3.16
C HIS A 27 -8.82 9.22 -3.05
N TYR A 28 -9.78 8.76 -2.25
CA TYR A 28 -11.01 9.53 -1.97
C TYR A 28 -10.69 10.88 -1.31
N SER A 29 -9.84 10.87 -0.28
CA SER A 29 -9.42 12.09 0.40
C SER A 29 -8.68 13.04 -0.54
N TYR A 30 -7.77 12.51 -1.36
CA TYR A 30 -7.03 13.29 -2.35
C TYR A 30 -7.94 13.87 -3.45
N ALA A 31 -8.91 13.09 -3.94
CA ALA A 31 -9.88 13.55 -4.93
C ALA A 31 -10.79 14.66 -4.36
N ILE A 32 -11.21 14.55 -3.10
CA ILE A 32 -11.94 15.61 -2.42
C ILE A 32 -11.07 16.86 -2.27
N ILE A 33 -9.84 16.72 -1.76
CA ILE A 33 -8.84 17.80 -1.65
C ILE A 33 -8.67 18.54 -2.98
N TYR A 34 -8.52 17.78 -4.07
CA TYR A 34 -8.30 18.32 -5.41
C TYR A 34 -9.56 18.99 -5.97
N SER A 35 -10.73 18.35 -5.83
CA SER A 35 -12.03 18.91 -6.25
C SER A 35 -12.40 20.18 -5.48
N ILE A 36 -12.06 20.22 -4.20
CA ILE A 36 -12.14 21.40 -3.34
C ILE A 36 -11.20 22.45 -3.94
N GLY A 37 -9.88 22.17 -4.00
CA GLY A 37 -8.83 23.10 -4.48
C GLY A 37 -9.03 23.67 -5.89
N THR A 38 -9.74 22.97 -6.77
CA THR A 38 -10.06 23.41 -8.15
C THR A 38 -11.40 24.12 -8.29
N SER A 39 -12.26 24.09 -7.26
CA SER A 39 -13.45 24.91 -7.23
C SER A 39 -13.05 26.39 -7.08
N LYS A 40 -13.54 27.25 -7.98
CA LYS A 40 -13.27 28.70 -7.98
C LYS A 40 -13.65 29.42 -6.67
N MET A 41 -14.27 28.73 -5.70
CA MET A 41 -14.69 29.28 -4.41
C MET A 41 -13.56 29.34 -3.35
N ILE A 42 -12.44 28.65 -3.54
CA ILE A 42 -11.43 28.47 -2.46
C ILE A 42 -10.45 29.61 -2.26
N MET A 43 -10.37 30.55 -3.19
CA MET A 43 -9.57 31.75 -2.94
C MET A 43 -10.14 32.60 -1.78
N GLN A 44 -11.36 32.31 -1.31
CA GLN A 44 -12.08 33.13 -0.32
C GLN A 44 -12.16 32.54 1.10
N THR A 45 -11.94 31.25 1.34
CA THR A 45 -12.12 30.69 2.69
C THR A 45 -11.13 29.56 3.01
N ASN A 46 -10.05 29.89 3.75
CA ASN A 46 -9.12 28.96 4.42
C ASN A 46 -9.81 27.93 5.38
N ILE A 47 -11.12 28.06 5.58
CA ILE A 47 -11.94 27.32 6.54
C ILE A 47 -12.22 25.89 6.06
N ASP A 48 -12.41 25.67 4.75
CA ASP A 48 -12.75 24.35 4.20
C ASP A 48 -11.56 23.39 4.16
N TRP A 49 -10.34 23.91 4.01
CA TRP A 49 -9.11 23.14 4.09
C TRP A 49 -8.82 22.65 5.52
N GLN A 50 -9.05 23.50 6.52
CA GLN A 50 -8.91 23.14 7.93
C GLN A 50 -9.98 22.14 8.38
N LEU A 51 -11.21 22.25 7.87
CA LEU A 51 -12.28 21.30 8.15
C LEU A 51 -11.97 19.91 7.55
N LEU A 52 -11.41 19.86 6.35
CA LEU A 52 -11.05 18.63 5.65
C LEU A 52 -9.81 17.93 6.24
N THR A 53 -8.80 18.72 6.62
CA THR A 53 -7.65 18.18 7.37
C THR A 53 -8.12 17.73 8.76
N GLY A 54 -8.97 18.51 9.43
CA GLY A 54 -9.59 18.21 10.72
C GLY A 54 -10.45 16.94 10.73
N SER A 55 -11.27 16.72 9.71
CA SER A 55 -12.13 15.53 9.59
C SER A 55 -11.34 14.26 9.30
N ASN A 56 -10.16 14.40 8.71
CA ASN A 56 -9.26 13.29 8.43
C ASN A 56 -8.26 12.98 9.56
N ILE A 57 -8.10 13.86 10.57
CA ILE A 57 -7.25 13.67 11.78
C ILE A 57 -7.40 12.26 12.39
N PRO A 58 -8.62 11.71 12.59
CA PRO A 58 -8.79 10.40 13.20
C PRO A 58 -8.16 9.26 12.36
N PHE A 59 -8.04 9.45 11.04
CA PHE A 59 -7.50 8.46 10.12
C PHE A 59 -5.98 8.56 9.94
N PHE A 60 -5.34 9.66 10.38
CA PHE A 60 -3.87 9.81 10.31
C PHE A 60 -3.10 8.65 10.96
N PRO A 61 -3.40 8.20 12.20
CA PRO A 61 -2.66 7.07 12.79
C PRO A 61 -2.87 5.76 12.01
N PHE A 62 -4.06 5.55 11.44
CA PHE A 62 -4.34 4.37 10.63
C PHE A 62 -3.57 4.39 9.30
N MET A 63 -3.43 5.56 8.70
CA MET A 63 -2.87 5.71 7.37
C MET A 63 -1.35 5.94 7.35
N PHE A 64 -0.81 6.66 8.34
CA PHE A 64 0.62 7.03 8.38
C PHE A 64 1.44 6.22 9.40
N ILE A 65 0.81 5.49 10.31
CA ILE A 65 1.51 4.65 11.30
C ILE A 65 1.19 3.18 11.05
N LEU A 66 -0.09 2.80 11.14
CA LEU A 66 -0.50 1.40 11.00
C LEU A 66 -0.23 0.84 9.61
N LEU A 67 -0.44 1.63 8.56
CA LEU A 67 -0.22 1.18 7.18
C LEU A 67 1.26 0.86 6.89
N PRO A 68 2.26 1.73 7.19
CA PRO A 68 3.67 1.34 7.12
C PRO A 68 4.00 0.10 7.96
N VAL A 69 3.48 0.00 9.19
CA VAL A 69 3.70 -1.17 10.05
C VAL A 69 3.17 -2.45 9.42
N THR A 70 1.98 -2.43 8.81
CA THR A 70 1.46 -3.60 8.08
C THR A 70 2.37 -4.02 6.93
N TRP A 71 2.97 -3.08 6.23
CA TRP A 71 3.90 -3.36 5.13
C TRP A 71 5.26 -3.87 5.59
N LEU A 72 5.72 -3.46 6.78
CA LEU A 72 6.89 -4.07 7.40
C LEU A 72 6.62 -5.53 7.76
N ILE A 73 5.45 -5.84 8.37
CA ILE A 73 5.06 -7.22 8.69
C ILE A 73 5.00 -8.09 7.43
N VAL A 74 4.40 -7.58 6.35
CA VAL A 74 4.35 -8.27 5.05
C VAL A 74 5.76 -8.46 4.49
N GLY A 75 6.62 -7.45 4.56
CA GLY A 75 8.03 -7.52 4.13
C GLY A 75 8.82 -8.59 4.90
N PHE A 76 8.71 -8.64 6.21
CA PHE A 76 9.35 -9.66 7.05
C PHE A 76 8.84 -11.07 6.73
N SER A 77 7.54 -11.18 6.47
CA SER A 77 6.91 -12.45 6.09
C SER A 77 7.51 -13.06 4.81
N ASN A 78 8.02 -12.24 3.90
CA ASN A 78 8.62 -12.68 2.63
C ASN A 78 9.98 -13.36 2.79
N PHE A 79 10.69 -13.13 3.90
CA PHE A 79 11.96 -13.82 4.17
C PHE A 79 11.75 -15.27 4.59
N SER A 80 10.54 -15.64 5.03
CA SER A 80 10.21 -17.00 5.40
C SER A 80 10.41 -17.97 4.23
N SER A 81 10.98 -19.15 4.51
CA SER A 81 11.04 -20.26 3.54
C SER A 81 9.66 -20.81 3.15
N LYS A 82 8.60 -20.39 3.86
CA LYS A 82 7.20 -20.73 3.59
C LYS A 82 6.40 -19.54 3.05
N ALA A 83 7.07 -18.49 2.58
CA ALA A 83 6.43 -17.32 2.00
C ALA A 83 5.69 -17.69 0.69
N ILE A 84 4.58 -17.00 0.45
CA ILE A 84 3.74 -17.18 -0.75
C ILE A 84 4.35 -16.47 -1.95
N VAL A 85 5.02 -15.35 -1.71
CA VAL A 85 5.63 -14.51 -2.75
C VAL A 85 7.15 -14.67 -2.77
N PRO A 86 7.79 -14.45 -3.92
CA PRO A 86 9.24 -14.55 -4.03
C PRO A 86 9.93 -13.44 -3.22
N ARG A 87 11.12 -13.72 -2.69
CA ARG A 87 11.88 -12.78 -1.83
C ARG A 87 12.17 -11.43 -2.49
N TRP A 88 12.39 -11.40 -3.82
CA TRP A 88 12.66 -10.16 -4.55
C TRP A 88 11.49 -9.17 -4.51
N SER A 89 10.27 -9.63 -4.22
CA SER A 89 9.08 -8.76 -4.10
C SER A 89 9.20 -7.71 -2.99
N ILE A 90 10.21 -7.81 -2.12
CA ILE A 90 10.52 -6.75 -1.15
C ILE A 90 10.91 -5.42 -1.81
N VAL A 91 11.45 -5.44 -3.03
CA VAL A 91 11.83 -4.22 -3.77
C VAL A 91 10.62 -3.39 -4.16
N VAL A 92 9.47 -4.04 -4.37
CA VAL A 92 8.19 -3.37 -4.66
C VAL A 92 7.34 -3.15 -3.40
N ASN A 93 7.92 -3.37 -2.21
CA ASN A 93 7.26 -3.04 -0.96
C ASN A 93 7.05 -1.51 -0.90
N PRO A 94 5.82 -1.02 -0.64
CA PRO A 94 5.51 0.41 -0.57
C PRO A 94 6.40 1.21 0.38
N VAL A 95 6.78 0.63 1.52
CA VAL A 95 7.68 1.29 2.49
C VAL A 95 9.08 1.45 1.89
N ILE A 96 9.61 0.41 1.25
CA ILE A 96 10.92 0.44 0.60
C ILE A 96 10.93 1.45 -0.56
N LEU A 97 9.89 1.43 -1.40
CA LEU A 97 9.73 2.39 -2.49
C LEU A 97 9.65 3.84 -1.99
N THR A 98 8.97 4.08 -0.86
CA THR A 98 8.86 5.41 -0.26
C THR A 98 10.20 5.89 0.28
N ILE A 99 10.98 5.01 0.92
CA ILE A 99 12.32 5.36 1.40
C ILE A 99 13.24 5.72 0.22
N ILE A 100 13.24 4.91 -0.83
CA ILE A 100 14.03 5.18 -2.05
C ILE A 100 13.64 6.54 -2.63
N LEU A 101 12.35 6.79 -2.76
CA LEU A 101 11.86 8.06 -3.30
C LEU A 101 12.19 9.24 -2.38
N SER A 102 12.13 9.06 -1.06
CA SER A 102 12.51 10.10 -0.09
C SER A 102 13.98 10.53 -0.25
N ILE A 103 14.85 9.59 -0.61
CA ILE A 103 16.25 9.88 -0.95
C ILE A 103 16.33 10.62 -2.29
N VAL A 104 15.56 10.19 -3.30
CA VAL A 104 15.51 10.86 -4.61
C VAL A 104 14.97 12.29 -4.49
N THR A 105 13.97 12.53 -3.65
CA THR A 105 13.43 13.87 -3.39
C THR A 105 14.45 14.80 -2.77
N TRP A 106 15.38 14.27 -1.99
CA TRP A 106 16.46 15.08 -1.43
C TRP A 106 17.42 15.60 -2.51
N ILE A 107 17.60 14.82 -3.58
CA ILE A 107 18.43 15.19 -4.74
C ILE A 107 17.62 16.07 -5.72
N ILE A 108 16.34 15.74 -5.94
CA ILE A 108 15.45 16.40 -6.89
C ILE A 108 14.12 16.72 -6.18
N PRO A 109 13.99 17.91 -5.55
CA PRO A 109 12.82 18.27 -4.74
C PRO A 109 11.49 18.20 -5.48
N LYS A 110 11.50 18.43 -6.80
CA LYS A 110 10.30 18.36 -7.65
C LYS A 110 9.64 16.97 -7.67
N THR A 111 10.33 15.92 -7.22
CA THR A 111 9.79 14.56 -7.19
C THR A 111 8.91 14.28 -5.96
N GLU A 112 8.77 15.22 -5.03
CA GLU A 112 7.97 15.04 -3.80
C GLU A 112 6.48 14.80 -4.10
N CYS A 113 5.98 15.38 -5.20
CA CYS A 113 4.62 15.14 -5.67
C CYS A 113 4.36 13.68 -6.11
N LEU A 114 5.40 12.87 -6.31
CA LEU A 114 5.29 11.47 -6.71
C LEU A 114 5.15 10.50 -5.51
N LEU A 115 5.42 10.94 -4.27
CA LEU A 115 5.32 10.11 -3.07
C LEU A 115 3.96 9.39 -2.94
N PRO A 116 2.83 10.11 -3.06
CA PRO A 116 1.49 9.51 -3.08
C PRO A 116 1.33 8.38 -4.11
N GLY A 117 1.77 8.64 -5.33
CA GLY A 117 1.59 7.74 -6.47
C GLY A 117 2.45 6.50 -6.37
N ILE A 118 3.68 6.64 -5.88
CA ILE A 118 4.63 5.52 -5.72
C ILE A 118 4.19 4.56 -4.62
N PHE A 119 3.63 5.09 -3.53
CA PHE A 119 3.06 4.25 -2.48
C PHE A 119 1.85 3.45 -2.99
N SER A 120 0.92 4.11 -3.71
CA SER A 120 -0.23 3.47 -4.36
C SER A 120 0.20 2.38 -5.36
N LEU A 121 1.21 2.68 -6.18
CA LEU A 121 1.75 1.76 -7.19
C LEU A 121 2.39 0.53 -6.53
N GLY A 122 3.15 0.72 -5.44
CA GLY A 122 3.72 -0.37 -4.66
C GLY A 122 2.65 -1.33 -4.13
N ILE A 123 1.57 -0.81 -3.53
CA ILE A 123 0.47 -1.64 -2.99
C ILE A 123 -0.16 -2.47 -4.11
N THR A 124 -0.44 -1.82 -5.24
CA THR A 124 -1.12 -2.43 -6.38
C THR A 124 -0.25 -3.52 -7.02
N LEU A 125 1.03 -3.24 -7.27
CA LEU A 125 1.97 -4.21 -7.83
C LEU A 125 2.14 -5.42 -6.91
N TYR A 126 2.28 -5.18 -5.61
CA TYR A 126 2.44 -6.24 -4.64
C TYR A 126 1.21 -7.15 -4.55
N TYR A 127 0.00 -6.57 -4.65
CA TYR A 127 -1.24 -7.34 -4.77
C TYR A 127 -1.24 -8.24 -6.01
N ILE A 128 -0.84 -7.72 -7.17
CA ILE A 128 -0.76 -8.49 -8.42
C ILE A 128 0.23 -9.65 -8.29
N ILE A 129 1.39 -9.43 -7.68
CA ILE A 129 2.39 -10.48 -7.43
C ILE A 129 1.80 -11.57 -6.53
N CYS A 130 1.12 -11.19 -5.44
CA CYS A 130 0.45 -12.14 -4.55
C CYS A 130 -0.58 -12.99 -5.31
N TRP A 131 -1.41 -12.35 -6.14
CA TRP A 131 -2.41 -13.04 -6.95
C TRP A 131 -1.80 -14.06 -7.92
N ILE A 132 -0.76 -13.66 -8.66
CA ILE A 132 -0.06 -14.53 -9.61
C ILE A 132 0.57 -15.72 -8.90
N SER A 133 1.26 -15.48 -7.77
CA SER A 133 1.87 -16.54 -6.96
C SER A 133 0.83 -17.55 -6.44
N LEU A 134 -0.27 -17.08 -5.88
CA LEU A 134 -1.35 -17.94 -5.38
C LEU A 134 -2.00 -18.75 -6.50
N LYS A 135 -2.24 -18.14 -7.67
CA LYS A 135 -2.78 -18.83 -8.84
C LYS A 135 -1.84 -19.94 -9.32
N LYS A 136 -0.53 -19.69 -9.35
CA LYS A 136 0.51 -20.68 -9.71
C LYS A 136 0.50 -21.85 -8.73
N ASP A 137 0.50 -21.59 -7.42
CA ASP A 137 0.49 -22.61 -6.38
C ASP A 137 -0.78 -23.48 -6.43
N ARG A 138 -1.95 -22.85 -6.62
CA ARG A 138 -3.23 -23.57 -6.78
C ARG A 138 -3.17 -24.54 -7.96
N ASN A 139 -2.69 -24.09 -9.12
CA ASN A 139 -2.62 -24.90 -10.33
C ASN A 139 -1.63 -26.07 -10.16
N LEU A 140 -0.50 -25.87 -9.49
CA LEU A 140 0.45 -26.93 -9.14
C LEU A 140 -0.14 -27.95 -8.17
N CYS A 141 -0.94 -27.50 -7.19
CA CYS A 141 -1.62 -28.39 -6.26
C CYS A 141 -2.69 -29.24 -6.97
N LEU A 142 -3.45 -28.67 -7.92
CA LEU A 142 -4.41 -29.41 -8.73
C LEU A 142 -3.72 -30.47 -9.61
N LYS A 143 -2.65 -30.11 -10.32
CA LYS A 143 -1.87 -31.03 -11.17
C LYS A 143 -1.22 -32.20 -10.43
N ARG A 144 -1.04 -32.12 -9.11
CA ARG A 144 -0.48 -33.19 -8.28
C ARG A 144 -1.55 -34.10 -7.66
N LYS A 145 -2.82 -33.71 -7.78
CA LYS A 145 -3.98 -34.43 -7.25
C LYS A 145 -4.61 -35.36 -8.31
N PHE A 146 -4.27 -35.12 -9.57
CA PHE A 146 -4.49 -35.99 -10.72
C PHE A 146 -3.13 -36.54 -11.16
#